data_AF-A0A4V0XEY3-F1
#
_entry.id   AF-A0A4V0XEY3-F1
#
_cell.length_a   1.000
_cell.length_b   1.000
_cell.length_c   1.000
_cell.angle_alpha   90.00
_cell.angle_beta   90.00
_cell.angle_gamma   90.00
#
_symmetry.space_group_name_H-M   'P 1'
#
loop_
_entity.id
_entity.type
_entity.pdbx_description
1 polymer ?
#
loop_
_entity_poly.entity_id
_entity_poly.type
_entity_poly.pdbx_seq_one_letter_code
_entity_poly.pdbx_strand_id
1 'polypeptide(L)'
;MFAAVLAVSDLGGGKYGDDEIIGANEKASLYQWYQSKSIKQAVVEQQGDLLQSLLDAGLIAPQGTAPLQERIAAGAADSARYDKEKKEILEGSAAVGPEGQVLEQNGVKGQIVGTKVWEATLATLGAAGDLFDMSTLWLQMGLVLGAVSLVMHAPGLKRGFYGAMVLSGVVGAVYTVRAFMVAMG
;
A
#
# COMPACT_ATOMS: atom_id res chain seq x y z
N MET A 1 2.69 30.01 19.65
CA MET A 1 3.66 28.90 19.54
C MET A 1 2.96 27.57 19.27
N PHE A 2 2.06 27.09 20.14
CA PHE A 2 1.35 25.82 19.91
C PHE A 2 0.48 25.80 18.64
N ALA A 3 -0.13 26.91 18.25
CA ALA A 3 -0.84 27.01 16.96
C ALA A 3 0.07 26.82 15.74
N ALA A 4 1.36 27.20 15.83
CA ALA A 4 2.31 26.98 14.74
C ALA A 4 2.73 25.50 14.67
N VAL A 5 2.91 24.84 15.81
CA VAL A 5 3.19 23.39 15.86
C VAL A 5 1.99 22.60 15.34
N LEU A 6 0.77 23.02 15.68
CA LEU A 6 -0.45 22.42 15.15
C LEU A 6 -0.53 22.53 13.63
N ALA A 7 -0.27 23.70 13.07
CA ALA A 7 -0.25 23.88 11.61
C ALA A 7 0.79 22.99 10.91
N VAL A 8 1.96 22.78 11.53
CA VAL A 8 2.98 21.85 11.02
C VAL A 8 2.51 20.39 11.13
N SER A 9 1.86 20.01 12.24
CA SER A 9 1.26 18.69 12.44
C SER A 9 0.20 18.39 11.38
N ASP A 10 -0.72 19.32 11.15
CA ASP A 10 -1.81 19.16 10.18
C ASP A 10 -1.27 19.08 8.74
N LEU A 11 -0.25 19.88 8.41
CA LEU A 11 0.39 19.81 7.08
C LEU A 11 1.15 18.49 6.88
N GLY A 12 1.82 18.00 7.92
CA GLY A 12 2.48 16.69 7.91
C GLY A 12 1.46 15.56 7.73
N GLY A 13 0.47 15.49 8.61
CA GLY A 13 -0.60 14.49 8.57
C GLY A 13 -1.34 14.48 7.24
N GLY A 14 -1.69 15.65 6.69
CA GLY A 14 -2.33 15.75 5.39
C GLY A 14 -1.48 15.19 4.25
N LYS A 15 -0.18 15.55 4.18
CA LYS A 15 0.73 15.04 3.15
C LYS A 15 0.84 13.51 3.21
N TYR A 16 1.09 12.95 4.39
CA TYR A 16 1.28 11.50 4.51
C TYR A 16 -0.04 10.73 4.35
N GLY A 17 -1.17 11.33 4.70
CA GLY A 17 -2.49 10.78 4.35
C GLY A 17 -2.71 10.71 2.83
N ASP A 18 -2.34 11.76 2.09
CA ASP A 18 -2.41 11.75 0.62
C ASP A 18 -1.48 10.67 0.02
N ASP A 19 -0.24 10.58 0.53
CA ASP A 19 0.73 9.56 0.10
C ASP A 19 0.22 8.13 0.41
N GLU A 20 -0.49 7.94 1.53
CA GLU A 20 -1.15 6.67 1.89
C GLU A 20 -2.28 6.33 0.90
N ILE A 21 -3.13 7.30 0.54
CA ILE A 21 -4.21 7.09 -0.43
C ILE A 21 -3.64 6.71 -1.80
N ILE A 22 -2.58 7.39 -2.25
CA ILE A 22 -1.90 7.07 -3.51
C ILE A 22 -1.34 5.64 -3.45
N GLY A 23 -0.61 5.30 -2.39
CA GLY A 23 -0.06 3.95 -2.24
C GLY A 23 -1.14 2.86 -2.15
N ALA A 24 -2.28 3.14 -1.52
CA ALA A 24 -3.40 2.21 -1.43
C ALA A 24 -4.02 1.97 -2.81
N ASN A 25 -4.15 3.03 -3.62
CA ASN A 25 -4.63 2.94 -5.01
C ASN A 25 -3.65 2.15 -5.89
N GLU A 26 -2.35 2.41 -5.79
CA GLU A 26 -1.33 1.67 -6.54
C GLU A 26 -1.32 0.19 -6.16
N LYS A 27 -1.37 -0.12 -4.85
CA LYS A 27 -1.51 -1.49 -4.36
C LYS A 27 -2.76 -2.17 -4.93
N ALA A 28 -3.90 -1.48 -4.92
CA ALA A 28 -5.15 -2.02 -5.45
C ALA A 28 -5.07 -2.29 -6.96
N SER A 29 -4.50 -1.36 -7.72
CA SER A 29 -4.26 -1.51 -9.16
C SER A 29 -3.39 -2.74 -9.46
N LEU A 30 -2.29 -2.92 -8.71
CA LEU A 30 -1.41 -4.08 -8.84
C LEU A 30 -2.13 -5.40 -8.49
N TYR A 31 -2.95 -5.43 -7.44
CA TYR A 31 -3.76 -6.61 -7.12
C TYR A 31 -4.78 -6.93 -8.21
N GLN A 32 -5.43 -5.93 -8.79
CA GLN A 32 -6.33 -6.13 -9.93
C GLN A 32 -5.58 -6.71 -11.13
N TRP A 33 -4.35 -6.23 -11.39
CA TRP A 33 -3.51 -6.78 -12.44
C TRP A 33 -3.15 -8.24 -12.16
N TYR A 34 -2.73 -8.56 -10.93
CA TYR A 34 -2.45 -9.92 -10.49
C TYR A 34 -3.67 -10.84 -10.70
N GLN A 35 -4.85 -10.41 -10.28
CA GLN A 35 -6.09 -11.19 -10.45
C GLN A 35 -6.41 -11.42 -11.94
N SER A 36 -6.25 -10.40 -12.78
CA SER A 36 -6.43 -10.54 -14.22
C SER A 36 -5.50 -11.60 -14.82
N LYS A 37 -4.23 -11.62 -14.39
CA LYS A 37 -3.25 -12.64 -14.82
C LYS A 37 -3.62 -14.02 -14.30
N SER A 38 -4.04 -14.13 -13.04
CA SER A 38 -4.51 -15.39 -12.45
C SER A 38 -5.71 -15.97 -13.19
N ILE A 39 -6.67 -15.13 -13.59
CA ILE A 39 -7.84 -15.57 -14.37
C ILE A 39 -7.40 -16.06 -15.76
N LYS A 40 -6.53 -15.31 -16.45
CA LYS A 40 -6.01 -15.72 -17.76
C LYS A 40 -5.28 -17.05 -17.70
N GLN A 41 -4.47 -17.26 -16.67
CA GLN A 41 -3.80 -18.53 -16.43
C GLN A 41 -4.79 -19.67 -16.19
N ALA A 42 -5.77 -19.50 -15.30
CA ALA A 42 -6.77 -20.52 -15.03
C ALA A 42 -7.55 -20.92 -16.29
N VAL A 43 -7.86 -19.96 -17.16
CA VAL A 43 -8.52 -20.23 -18.47
C VAL A 43 -7.61 -21.06 -19.39
N VAL A 44 -6.32 -20.73 -19.47
CA VAL A 44 -5.36 -21.44 -20.32
C VAL A 44 -5.13 -22.87 -19.80
N GLU A 45 -5.00 -23.05 -18.48
CA GLU A 45 -4.86 -24.35 -17.83
C GLU A 45 -6.10 -25.21 -18.06
N GLN A 46 -7.30 -24.66 -17.85
CA GLN A 46 -8.56 -25.37 -18.09
C GLN A 46 -8.72 -25.79 -19.56
N GLN A 47 -8.31 -24.93 -20.50
CA GLN A 47 -8.30 -25.29 -21.93
C GLN A 47 -7.31 -26.43 -22.20
N GLY A 48 -6.11 -26.38 -21.62
CA GLY A 48 -5.12 -27.44 -21.70
C GLY A 48 -5.66 -28.78 -21.19
N ASP A 49 -6.26 -28.78 -20.00
CA ASP A 49 -6.84 -29.98 -19.37
C ASP A 49 -7.97 -30.59 -20.20
N LEU A 50 -8.83 -29.75 -20.78
CA LEU A 50 -9.89 -30.21 -21.66
C LEU A 50 -9.32 -30.85 -22.94
N LEU A 51 -8.35 -30.19 -23.58
CA LEU A 51 -7.70 -30.71 -24.79
C LEU A 51 -6.96 -32.03 -24.49
N GLN A 52 -6.28 -32.11 -23.35
CA GLN A 52 -5.62 -33.34 -22.90
C GLN A 52 -6.64 -34.46 -22.66
N SER A 53 -7.74 -34.17 -21.97
CA SER A 53 -8.82 -35.14 -21.73
C SER A 53 -9.43 -35.68 -23.03
N LEU A 54 -9.57 -34.85 -24.06
CA LEU A 54 -10.06 -35.28 -25.38
C LEU A 54 -9.07 -36.18 -26.12
N LEU A 55 -7.76 -35.93 -25.97
CA LEU A 55 -6.71 -36.81 -26.51
C LEU A 55 -6.72 -38.16 -25.78
N ASP A 56 -6.79 -38.14 -24.46
CA ASP A 56 -6.79 -39.34 -23.62
C ASP A 56 -8.02 -40.23 -23.86
N ALA A 57 -9.17 -39.60 -24.14
CA ALA A 57 -10.40 -40.31 -24.50
C ALA A 57 -10.38 -40.91 -25.92
N GLY A 58 -9.34 -40.65 -26.72
CA GLY A 58 -9.23 -41.15 -28.10
C GLY A 58 -10.29 -40.60 -29.06
N LEU A 59 -10.95 -39.49 -28.69
CA LEU A 59 -12.06 -38.89 -29.45
C LEU A 59 -11.58 -38.08 -30.67
N ILE A 60 -10.27 -37.99 -30.89
CA ILE A 60 -9.64 -37.18 -31.93
C ILE A 60 -8.96 -38.08 -32.96
N ALA A 61 -9.20 -37.77 -34.24
CA ALA A 61 -8.56 -38.49 -35.34
C ALA A 61 -7.02 -38.37 -35.25
N PRO A 62 -6.26 -39.41 -35.65
CA PRO A 62 -4.80 -39.43 -35.53
C PRO A 62 -4.11 -38.20 -36.12
N GLN A 63 -4.60 -37.69 -37.27
CA GLN A 63 -4.10 -36.48 -37.91
C GLN A 63 -4.31 -35.17 -37.13
N GLY A 64 -5.25 -35.13 -36.17
CA GLY A 64 -5.53 -33.96 -35.33
C GLY A 64 -4.74 -33.91 -34.02
N THR A 65 -4.05 -34.99 -33.66
CA THR A 65 -3.36 -35.10 -32.35
C THR A 65 -2.17 -34.16 -32.22
N ALA A 66 -1.33 -34.03 -33.25
CA ALA A 66 -0.15 -33.17 -33.20
C ALA A 66 -0.47 -31.66 -33.05
N PRO A 67 -1.42 -31.07 -33.79
CA PRO A 67 -1.85 -29.68 -33.56
C PRO A 67 -2.43 -29.43 -32.15
N LEU A 68 -3.11 -30.41 -31.56
CA LEU A 68 -3.62 -30.28 -30.20
C LEU A 68 -2.49 -30.31 -29.15
N GLN A 69 -1.51 -31.20 -29.30
CA GLN A 69 -0.35 -31.24 -28.41
C GLN A 69 0.46 -29.95 -28.47
N GLU A 70 0.61 -29.34 -29.65
CA GLU A 70 1.26 -28.03 -29.80
C GLU A 70 0.49 -26.94 -29.06
N ARG A 71 -0.85 -26.93 -29.13
CA ARG A 71 -1.67 -25.98 -28.35
C ARG A 71 -1.58 -26.19 -26.85
N ILE A 72 -1.53 -27.44 -26.38
CA ILE A 72 -1.34 -27.75 -24.96
C ILE A 72 0.03 -27.23 -24.49
N ALA A 73 1.09 -27.47 -25.27
CA ALA A 73 2.44 -26.99 -24.95
C ALA A 73 2.53 -25.46 -24.94
N ALA A 74 1.87 -24.79 -25.90
CA ALA A 74 1.79 -23.32 -25.93
C ALA A 74 1.06 -22.78 -24.69
N GLY A 75 -0.04 -23.42 -24.28
CA GLY A 75 -0.77 -23.07 -23.06
C GLY A 75 0.07 -23.23 -21.80
N ALA A 76 0.84 -24.31 -21.69
CA ALA A 76 1.77 -24.52 -20.58
C ALA A 76 2.86 -23.44 -20.52
N ALA A 77 3.40 -23.03 -21.67
CA ALA A 77 4.37 -21.94 -21.75
C ALA A 77 3.76 -20.58 -21.36
N ASP A 78 2.52 -20.31 -21.76
CA ASP A 78 1.79 -19.11 -21.35
C ASP A 78 1.51 -19.09 -19.84
N SER A 79 1.13 -20.23 -19.25
CA SER A 79 0.95 -20.36 -17.79
C SER A 79 2.26 -20.06 -17.04
N ALA A 80 3.38 -20.65 -17.47
CA ALA A 80 4.69 -20.39 -16.88
C ALA A 80 5.12 -18.90 -17.00
N ARG A 81 4.74 -18.22 -18.08
CA ARG A 81 4.94 -16.77 -18.22
C ARG A 81 4.10 -16.01 -17.19
N TYR A 82 2.81 -16.34 -17.06
CA TYR A 82 1.93 -15.69 -16.09
C TYR A 82 2.38 -15.89 -14.63
N ASP A 83 2.97 -17.03 -14.29
CA ASP A 83 3.56 -17.24 -12.95
C ASP A 83 4.70 -16.26 -12.65
N LYS A 84 5.60 -16.03 -13.62
CA LYS A 84 6.68 -15.05 -13.47
C LYS A 84 6.14 -13.63 -13.35
N GLU A 85 5.17 -13.27 -14.20
CA GLU A 85 4.52 -11.95 -14.16
C GLU A 85 3.82 -11.70 -12.81
N LYS A 86 3.04 -12.68 -12.31
CA LYS A 86 2.40 -12.61 -11.00
C LYS A 86 3.41 -12.42 -9.87
N LYS A 87 4.55 -13.13 -9.92
CA LYS A 87 5.63 -13.00 -8.93
C LYS A 87 6.22 -11.60 -8.94
N GLU A 88 6.47 -11.03 -10.13
CA GLU A 88 6.93 -9.66 -10.29
C GLU A 88 5.93 -8.64 -9.73
N ILE A 89 4.62 -8.84 -9.92
CA ILE A 89 3.58 -7.95 -9.35
C ILE A 89 3.58 -7.99 -7.81
N LEU A 90 3.79 -9.17 -7.21
CA LEU A 90 3.78 -9.32 -5.75
C LEU A 90 5.05 -8.80 -5.09
N GLU A 91 6.21 -9.19 -5.61
CA GLU A 91 7.52 -8.94 -5.00
C GLU A 91 8.18 -7.67 -5.52
N GLY A 92 7.82 -7.22 -6.73
CA GLY A 92 8.40 -6.08 -7.41
C GLY A 92 9.59 -6.47 -8.27
N SER A 93 9.85 -5.68 -9.30
CA SER A 93 10.92 -5.91 -10.28
C SER A 93 12.33 -5.94 -9.67
N ALA A 94 12.54 -5.19 -8.57
CA ALA A 94 13.80 -5.17 -7.84
C ALA A 94 14.09 -6.49 -7.11
N ALA A 95 13.04 -7.16 -6.61
CA ALA A 95 13.17 -8.41 -5.86
C ALA A 95 13.33 -9.64 -6.78
N VAL A 96 12.68 -9.63 -7.95
CA VAL A 96 12.73 -10.77 -8.90
C VAL A 96 13.98 -10.79 -9.78
N GLY A 97 14.71 -9.67 -9.87
CA GLY A 97 15.94 -9.54 -10.66
C GLY A 97 15.72 -9.54 -12.19
N PRO A 98 16.76 -9.31 -13.00
CA PRO A 98 16.64 -9.09 -14.45
C PRO A 98 16.00 -10.26 -15.22
N GLU A 99 16.22 -11.49 -14.76
CA GLU A 99 15.64 -12.70 -15.38
C GLU A 99 14.15 -12.90 -15.04
N GLY A 100 13.70 -12.31 -13.94
CA GLY A 100 12.30 -12.34 -13.48
C GLY A 100 11.46 -11.17 -13.98
N GLN A 101 12.09 -10.18 -14.62
CA GLN A 101 11.42 -9.01 -15.19
C GLN A 101 10.79 -9.34 -16.54
N VAL A 102 9.51 -9.68 -16.49
CA VAL A 102 8.71 -10.03 -17.67
C VAL A 102 7.72 -8.94 -18.02
N LEU A 103 7.29 -8.15 -17.04
CA LEU A 103 6.30 -7.11 -17.23
C LEU A 103 6.93 -5.79 -17.68
N GLU A 104 6.21 -5.12 -18.56
CA GLU A 104 6.55 -3.79 -19.06
C GLU A 104 5.51 -2.81 -18.54
N GLN A 105 5.98 -1.76 -17.86
CA GLN A 105 5.17 -0.61 -17.50
C GLN A 105 5.60 0.54 -18.42
N ASN A 106 4.68 1.07 -19.22
CA ASN A 106 4.95 2.10 -20.24
C ASN A 106 6.09 1.72 -21.23
N GLY A 107 6.22 0.43 -21.55
CA GLY A 107 7.26 -0.08 -22.46
C GLY A 107 8.64 -0.26 -21.82
N VAL A 108 8.77 -0.10 -20.50
CA VAL A 108 10.03 -0.31 -19.77
C VAL A 108 9.87 -1.42 -18.74
N LYS A 109 10.78 -2.39 -18.78
CA LYS A 109 10.88 -3.46 -17.77
C LYS A 109 11.57 -2.94 -16.52
N GLY A 110 11.26 -3.53 -15.38
CA GLY A 110 12.00 -3.25 -14.15
C GLY A 110 11.41 -2.13 -13.26
N GLN A 111 10.23 -1.59 -13.60
CA GLN A 111 9.66 -0.43 -12.91
C GLN A 111 8.57 -0.78 -11.88
N ILE A 112 8.19 -2.05 -11.74
CA ILE A 112 7.06 -2.43 -10.90
C ILE A 112 7.50 -2.44 -9.43
N VAL A 113 6.88 -1.54 -8.65
CA VAL A 113 6.95 -1.54 -7.20
C VAL A 113 5.93 -2.58 -6.70
N GLY A 114 6.40 -3.70 -6.17
CA GLY A 114 5.55 -4.85 -5.83
C GLY A 114 4.50 -4.53 -4.75
N THR A 115 3.41 -5.30 -4.71
CA THR A 115 2.35 -5.10 -3.71
C THR A 115 2.85 -5.21 -2.27
N LYS A 116 3.81 -6.10 -1.99
CA LYS A 116 4.43 -6.25 -0.66
C LYS A 116 5.21 -5.01 -0.23
N VAL A 117 5.86 -4.34 -1.18
CA VAL A 117 6.59 -3.09 -0.90
C VAL A 117 5.59 -2.00 -0.52
N TRP A 118 4.51 -1.87 -1.29
CA TRP A 118 3.43 -0.95 -0.96
C TRP A 118 2.77 -1.26 0.38
N GLU A 119 2.58 -2.53 0.74
CA GLU A 119 2.02 -2.92 2.04
C GLU A 119 2.90 -2.45 3.21
N ALA A 120 4.23 -2.65 3.11
CA ALA A 120 5.17 -2.16 4.12
C ALA A 120 5.19 -0.63 4.21
N THR A 121 5.19 0.05 3.06
CA THR A 121 5.11 1.51 2.98
C THR A 121 3.82 2.01 3.64
N LEU A 122 2.66 1.49 3.26
CA LEU A 122 1.37 1.87 3.81
C LEU A 122 1.26 1.64 5.32
N ALA A 123 1.82 0.54 5.84
CA ALA A 123 1.86 0.30 7.28
C ALA A 123 2.65 1.40 8.02
N THR A 124 3.73 1.88 7.41
CA THR A 124 4.57 2.95 7.97
C THR A 124 3.86 4.30 7.90
N LEU A 125 3.22 4.62 6.76
CA LEU A 125 2.45 5.85 6.61
C LEU A 125 1.23 5.88 7.55
N GLY A 126 0.50 4.77 7.67
CA GLY A 126 -0.64 4.66 8.60
C GLY A 126 -0.20 4.86 10.05
N ALA A 127 0.91 4.25 10.47
CA ALA A 127 1.46 4.46 11.82
C ALA A 127 1.92 5.91 12.05
N ALA A 128 2.46 6.58 11.03
CA ALA A 128 2.78 8.00 11.11
C ALA A 128 1.52 8.87 11.18
N GLY A 129 0.48 8.54 10.41
CA GLY A 129 -0.83 9.19 10.41
C GLY A 129 -1.47 9.16 11.80
N ASP A 130 -1.51 7.99 12.45
CA ASP A 130 -2.01 7.83 13.81
C ASP A 130 -1.30 8.75 14.82
N LEU A 131 0.02 8.93 14.66
CA LEU A 131 0.81 9.83 15.52
C LEU A 131 0.52 11.31 15.23
N PHE A 132 0.27 11.68 13.96
CA PHE A 132 -0.17 13.02 13.60
C PHE A 132 -1.55 13.34 14.17
N ASP A 133 -2.49 12.41 14.13
CA ASP A 133 -3.83 12.57 14.72
C ASP A 133 -3.75 12.79 16.24
N MET A 134 -2.91 12.01 16.94
CA MET A 134 -2.67 12.20 18.37
C MET A 134 -2.01 13.54 18.68
N SER A 135 -1.03 13.95 17.88
CA SER A 135 -0.40 15.28 17.96
C SER A 135 -1.44 16.39 17.87
N THR A 136 -2.28 16.36 16.83
CA THR A 136 -3.34 17.34 16.58
C THR A 136 -4.34 17.37 17.72
N LEU A 137 -4.79 16.22 18.23
CA LEU A 137 -5.70 16.13 19.39
C LEU A 137 -5.12 16.81 20.65
N TRP A 138 -3.86 16.52 21.01
CA TRP A 138 -3.23 17.10 22.20
C TRP A 138 -2.98 18.60 22.05
N LEU A 139 -2.57 19.05 20.87
CA LEU A 139 -2.37 20.48 20.58
C LEU A 139 -3.69 21.25 20.61
N GLN A 140 -4.77 20.71 20.02
CA GLN A 140 -6.09 21.32 20.06
C GLN A 140 -6.64 21.41 21.48
N MET A 141 -6.51 20.34 22.28
CA MET A 141 -6.86 20.40 23.71
C MET A 141 -6.03 21.46 24.44
N GLY A 142 -4.73 21.56 24.17
CA GLY A 142 -3.87 22.62 24.69
C GLY A 142 -4.43 24.02 24.38
N LEU A 143 -4.81 24.28 23.12
CA LEU A 143 -5.39 25.56 22.73
C LEU A 143 -6.72 25.86 23.45
N VAL A 144 -7.62 24.88 23.58
CA VAL A 144 -8.90 25.04 24.27
C VAL A 144 -8.69 25.34 25.76
N LEU A 145 -7.85 24.56 26.44
CA LEU A 145 -7.50 24.78 27.86
C LEU A 145 -6.88 26.17 28.06
N GLY A 146 -6.10 26.62 27.08
CA GLY A 146 -5.50 27.95 27.08
C GLY A 146 -6.51 29.08 26.97
N ALA A 147 -7.48 28.95 26.06
CA ALA A 147 -8.57 29.91 25.94
C ALA A 147 -9.39 30.00 27.23
N VAL A 148 -9.73 28.86 27.84
CA VAL A 148 -10.46 28.80 29.12
C VAL A 148 -9.65 29.46 30.25
N SER A 149 -8.34 29.21 30.31
CA SER A 149 -7.45 29.84 31.29
C SER A 149 -7.42 31.37 31.20
N LEU A 150 -7.66 31.96 30.02
CA LEU A 150 -7.68 33.41 29.84
C LEU A 150 -8.97 34.05 30.34
N VAL A 151 -10.10 33.36 30.20
CA VAL A 151 -11.43 33.87 30.60
C VAL A 151 -11.65 33.76 32.11
N MET A 152 -10.94 32.85 32.77
CA MET A 152 -11.20 32.51 34.17
C MET A 152 -10.61 33.51 35.18
N HIS A 153 -11.44 33.93 36.14
CA HIS A 153 -11.09 34.96 37.11
C HIS A 153 -10.51 34.39 38.42
N ALA A 154 -10.74 33.11 38.73
CA ALA A 154 -10.21 32.47 39.93
C ALA A 154 -8.72 32.11 39.77
N PRO A 155 -7.80 32.66 40.58
CA PRO A 155 -6.36 32.54 40.36
C PRO A 155 -5.81 31.11 40.53
N GLY A 156 -6.41 30.29 41.41
CA GLY A 156 -6.04 28.89 41.58
C GLY A 156 -6.40 28.03 40.37
N LEU A 157 -7.64 28.14 39.90
CA LEU A 157 -8.14 27.39 38.75
C LEU A 157 -7.45 27.82 37.46
N LYS A 158 -7.14 29.13 37.31
CA LYS A 158 -6.36 29.67 36.18
C LYS A 158 -4.99 29.01 36.05
N ARG A 159 -4.25 28.85 37.15
CA ARG A 159 -2.94 28.18 37.13
C ARG A 159 -3.07 26.70 36.76
N GLY A 160 -4.11 26.02 37.23
CA GLY A 160 -4.38 24.62 36.88
C GLY A 160 -4.60 24.43 35.37
N PHE A 161 -5.49 25.22 34.78
CA PHE A 161 -5.76 25.16 33.34
C PHE A 161 -4.55 25.60 32.50
N TYR A 162 -3.80 26.60 32.94
CA TYR A 162 -2.55 26.99 32.27
C TYR A 162 -1.50 25.86 32.30
N GLY A 163 -1.34 25.19 33.44
CA GLY A 163 -0.44 24.03 33.55
C GLY A 163 -0.85 22.88 32.63
N ALA A 164 -2.15 22.58 32.58
CA ALA A 164 -2.70 21.57 31.68
C ALA A 164 -2.52 21.94 30.20
N MET A 165 -2.69 23.22 29.84
CA MET A 165 -2.41 23.72 28.48
C MET A 165 -0.97 23.46 28.06
N VAL A 166 0.00 23.79 28.92
CA VAL A 166 1.43 23.59 28.62
C VAL A 166 1.74 22.09 28.52
N LEU A 167 1.22 21.26 29.43
CA LEU A 167 1.44 19.81 29.41
C LEU A 167 0.91 19.18 28.12
N SER A 168 -0.35 19.49 27.75
CA SER A 168 -0.95 19.01 26.50
C SER A 168 -0.18 19.50 25.27
N GLY A 169 0.27 20.76 25.26
CA GLY A 169 1.07 21.32 24.18
C GLY A 169 2.42 20.62 24.00
N VAL A 170 3.10 20.28 25.11
CA VAL A 170 4.37 19.53 25.09
C VAL A 170 4.14 18.10 24.61
N VAL A 171 3.12 17.41 25.12
CA VAL A 171 2.77 16.04 24.68
C VAL A 171 2.47 16.03 23.19
N GLY A 172 1.68 16.97 22.71
CA GLY A 172 1.37 17.12 21.29
C GLY A 172 2.63 17.34 20.44
N ALA A 173 3.52 18.24 20.85
CA ALA A 173 4.79 18.48 20.14
C ALA A 173 5.69 17.23 20.09
N VAL A 174 5.74 16.43 21.16
CA VAL A 174 6.47 15.16 21.18
C VAL A 174 5.88 14.16 20.17
N TYR A 175 4.55 14.07 20.08
CA TYR A 175 3.90 13.25 19.07
C TYR A 175 4.19 13.75 17.65
N THR A 176 4.19 15.07 17.42
CA THR A 176 4.54 15.65 16.11
C THR A 176 5.94 15.21 15.68
N VAL A 177 6.94 15.33 16.56
CA VAL A 177 8.32 14.94 16.25
C VAL A 177 8.41 13.44 15.97
N ARG A 178 7.74 12.60 16.76
CA ARG A 178 7.70 11.15 16.54
C ARG A 178 7.03 10.79 15.22
N ALA A 179 5.94 11.46 14.87
CA ALA A 179 5.24 11.24 13.61
C ALA A 179 6.16 11.49 12.41
N PHE A 180 6.92 12.60 12.43
CA PHE A 180 7.92 12.87 11.40
C PHE A 180 9.07 11.86 11.38
N MET A 181 9.53 11.36 12.53
CA MET A 181 10.56 10.32 12.58
C MET A 181 10.08 9.01 11.97
N VAL A 182 8.83 8.61 12.21
CA VAL A 182 8.24 7.39 11.62
C VAL A 182 7.95 7.59 10.14
N ALA A 183 7.50 8.77 9.72
CA ALA A 183 7.20 9.03 8.31
C ALA A 183 8.45 9.13 7.42
N MET A 184 9.61 9.52 7.99
CA MET A 184 10.88 9.69 7.26
C MET A 184 11.85 8.53 7.44
N GLY A 185 11.56 7.58 8.33
CA GLY A 185 12.42 6.43 8.65
C GLY A 185 11.92 5.16 8.00
#